data_AF-A0A960MEG8-F1
#
_entry.id   AF-A0A960MEG8-F1
#
_cell.length_a   1.000
_cell.length_b   1.000
_cell.length_c   1.000
_cell.angle_alpha   90.00
_cell.angle_beta   90.00
_cell.angle_gamma   90.00
#
_symmetry.space_group_name_H-M   'P 1'
#
loop_
_entity.id
_entity.type
_entity.pdbx_description
1 polymer ?
#
loop_
_entity_poly.entity_id
_entity_poly.type
_entity_poly.pdbx_seq_one_letter_code
_entity_poly.pdbx_strand_id
1 'polypeptide(L)'
;RKLEPFVRVTGSSPDTVADLAYTGQQVFADIMEELLRWFHQQGVSDHLVVTGGCALNSSFNGTILKRTPFRQLHVPSAPADDGNAIGAALMAWRKDHPEAPLSTTAASPYLGSEYSQETLDHMVRFGGFRKLRHLPGTVHEAAAELLVQGKIIGWFQGRAEFGPRALGNRSILADPRPPEMKDKINELVKFREAYRPFAPSILHEHGPAYFEEYQETRYMERTLKVRPEMARKIPAVVHVDCTGRLQTVKREWNERFHALVSAFHERTGVPVVLNTSFNVMGKPIVHSIEDALATFYTSGLGALVIGDYLIEKD
;
A
#
# COMPACT_ATOMS: atom_id res chain seq x y z
N ARG A 1 -14.63 28.37 -28.67
CA ARG A 1 -14.85 26.90 -28.72
C ARG A 1 -16.09 26.61 -27.88
N LYS A 2 -17.07 25.89 -28.41
CA LYS A 2 -18.26 25.48 -27.66
C LYS A 2 -17.88 24.28 -26.79
N LEU A 3 -18.14 24.33 -25.49
CA LEU A 3 -17.99 23.17 -24.61
C LEU A 3 -19.17 22.23 -24.88
N GLU A 4 -18.89 20.97 -25.11
CA GLU A 4 -19.91 19.94 -25.31
C GLU A 4 -20.02 19.07 -24.06
N PRO A 5 -21.23 18.77 -23.58
CA PRO A 5 -21.42 17.88 -22.46
C PRO A 5 -20.94 16.47 -22.85
N PHE A 6 -20.01 15.93 -22.08
CA PHE A 6 -19.51 14.57 -22.27
C PHE A 6 -19.98 13.68 -21.14
N VAL A 7 -20.65 12.60 -21.48
CA VAL A 7 -21.01 11.52 -20.56
C VAL A 7 -20.52 10.22 -21.17
N ARG A 8 -19.71 9.48 -20.41
CA ARG A 8 -19.25 8.16 -20.85
C ARG A 8 -20.46 7.25 -21.04
N VAL A 9 -20.55 6.59 -22.19
CA VAL A 9 -21.62 5.61 -22.46
C VAL A 9 -21.52 4.46 -21.45
N THR A 10 -22.61 4.19 -20.75
CA THR A 10 -22.69 3.07 -19.79
C THR A 10 -22.32 1.76 -20.47
N GLY A 11 -21.37 1.00 -19.90
CA GLY A 11 -20.89 -0.27 -20.45
C GLY A 11 -19.69 -0.19 -21.41
N SER A 12 -19.30 1.01 -21.86
CA SER A 12 -18.04 1.19 -22.61
C SER A 12 -16.81 0.91 -21.74
N SER A 13 -15.66 0.55 -22.33
CA SER A 13 -14.41 0.43 -21.55
C SER A 13 -14.02 1.80 -20.98
N PRO A 14 -13.57 1.90 -19.71
CA PRO A 14 -12.96 3.12 -19.18
C PRO A 14 -11.80 3.66 -20.02
N ASP A 15 -11.12 2.80 -20.78
CA ASP A 15 -10.02 3.20 -21.66
C ASP A 15 -10.46 4.18 -22.77
N THR A 16 -11.74 4.14 -23.16
CA THR A 16 -12.30 5.09 -24.15
C THR A 16 -12.26 6.55 -23.70
N VAL A 17 -12.04 6.79 -22.40
CA VAL A 17 -11.94 8.13 -21.81
C VAL A 17 -10.59 8.36 -21.13
N ALA A 18 -9.57 7.56 -21.48
CA ALA A 18 -8.24 7.67 -20.90
C ALA A 18 -7.62 9.06 -21.12
N ASP A 19 -7.79 9.65 -22.31
CA ASP A 19 -7.28 10.99 -22.62
C ASP A 19 -7.93 12.07 -21.74
N LEU A 20 -9.23 11.93 -21.44
CA LEU A 20 -9.94 12.84 -20.55
C LEU A 20 -9.43 12.69 -19.10
N ALA A 21 -9.23 11.44 -18.64
CA ALA A 21 -8.67 11.18 -17.32
C ALA A 21 -7.24 11.72 -17.17
N TYR A 22 -6.39 11.52 -18.19
CA TYR A 22 -5.05 12.06 -18.26
C TYR A 22 -5.05 13.59 -18.24
N THR A 23 -5.90 14.22 -19.06
CA THR A 23 -6.05 15.67 -19.11
C THR A 23 -6.49 16.24 -17.76
N GLY A 24 -7.47 15.60 -17.10
CA GLY A 24 -7.90 15.99 -15.76
C GLY A 24 -6.79 15.89 -14.72
N GLN A 25 -6.01 14.82 -14.73
CA GLN A 25 -4.85 14.65 -13.85
C GLN A 25 -3.77 15.70 -14.11
N GLN A 26 -3.51 16.05 -15.37
CA GLN A 26 -2.54 17.07 -15.76
C GLN A 26 -2.98 18.45 -15.29
N VAL A 27 -4.23 18.85 -15.56
CA VAL A 27 -4.78 20.14 -15.10
C VAL A 27 -4.76 20.23 -13.57
N PHE A 28 -5.12 19.14 -12.88
CA PHE A 28 -5.01 19.07 -11.42
C PHE A 28 -3.58 19.31 -10.96
N ALA A 29 -2.59 18.64 -11.57
CA ALA A 29 -1.18 18.77 -11.20
C ALA A 29 -0.67 20.21 -11.42
N ASP A 30 -1.06 20.85 -12.52
CA ASP A 30 -0.60 22.20 -12.86
C ASP A 30 -1.20 23.26 -11.91
N ILE A 31 -2.49 23.16 -11.59
CA ILE A 31 -3.14 24.04 -10.59
C ILE A 31 -2.51 23.83 -9.21
N MET A 32 -2.31 22.58 -8.80
CA MET A 32 -1.71 22.28 -7.50
C MET A 32 -0.25 22.75 -7.42
N GLU A 33 0.53 22.63 -8.50
CA GLU A 33 1.89 23.19 -8.54
C GLU A 33 1.89 24.70 -8.36
N GLU A 34 1.01 25.43 -9.05
CA GLU A 34 0.89 26.89 -8.93
C GLU A 34 0.57 27.29 -7.48
N LEU A 35 -0.43 26.64 -6.86
CA LEU A 35 -0.80 26.88 -5.47
C LEU A 35 0.37 26.59 -4.51
N LEU A 36 1.04 25.44 -4.66
CA LEU A 36 2.14 25.07 -3.79
C LEU A 36 3.34 26.02 -3.94
N ARG A 37 3.66 26.46 -5.15
CA ARG A 37 4.69 27.49 -5.38
C ARG A 37 4.32 28.82 -4.73
N TRP A 38 3.07 29.24 -4.84
CA TRP A 38 2.57 30.44 -4.17
C TRP A 38 2.66 30.32 -2.65
N PHE A 39 2.31 29.17 -2.06
CA PHE A 39 2.45 28.92 -0.63
C PHE A 39 3.91 28.95 -0.18
N HIS A 40 4.83 28.37 -0.95
CA HIS A 40 6.27 28.42 -0.66
C HIS A 40 6.80 29.86 -0.65
N GLN A 41 6.36 30.69 -1.59
CA GLN A 41 6.73 32.11 -1.66
C GLN A 41 6.28 32.93 -0.43
N GLN A 42 5.30 32.45 0.35
CA GLN A 42 4.93 33.10 1.61
C GLN A 42 6.00 32.96 2.70
N GLY A 43 7.03 32.13 2.48
CA GLY A 43 8.22 32.06 3.34
C GLY A 43 8.01 31.38 4.69
N VAL A 44 6.94 30.59 4.84
CA VAL A 44 6.58 29.95 6.12
C VAL A 44 7.50 28.77 6.46
N SER A 45 7.79 27.90 5.48
CA SER A 45 8.56 26.66 5.69
C SER A 45 9.01 26.04 4.36
N ASP A 46 10.15 25.36 4.37
CA ASP A 46 10.60 24.48 3.28
C ASP A 46 10.02 23.06 3.39
N HIS A 47 9.28 22.77 4.46
CA HIS A 47 8.68 21.47 4.74
C HIS A 47 7.16 21.56 4.53
N LEU A 48 6.64 20.70 3.66
CA LEU A 48 5.23 20.66 3.27
C LEU A 48 4.51 19.47 3.90
N VAL A 49 3.33 19.75 4.47
CA VAL A 49 2.35 18.72 4.85
C VAL A 49 1.14 18.89 3.94
N VAL A 50 0.67 17.81 3.30
CA VAL A 50 -0.53 17.83 2.47
C VAL A 50 -1.58 16.88 3.06
N THR A 51 -2.78 17.41 3.32
CA THR A 51 -3.97 16.69 3.78
C THR A 51 -5.17 17.04 2.92
N GLY A 52 -6.34 16.47 3.20
CA GLY A 52 -7.54 16.50 2.39
C GLY A 52 -7.60 15.35 1.38
N GLY A 53 -8.79 15.09 0.83
CA GLY A 53 -9.02 13.98 -0.11
C GLY A 53 -8.10 14.00 -1.35
N CYS A 54 -7.72 15.20 -1.81
CA CYS A 54 -6.79 15.38 -2.93
C CYS A 54 -5.37 14.84 -2.63
N ALA A 55 -4.98 14.76 -1.35
CA ALA A 55 -3.70 14.22 -0.94
C ALA A 55 -3.60 12.69 -1.11
N LEU A 56 -4.71 12.00 -1.42
CA LEU A 56 -4.68 10.58 -1.83
C LEU A 56 -4.16 10.39 -3.26
N ASN A 57 -3.92 11.48 -4.00
CA ASN A 57 -3.34 11.45 -5.34
C ASN A 57 -1.84 11.14 -5.29
N SER A 58 -1.51 9.87 -5.15
CA SER A 58 -0.12 9.40 -5.09
C SER A 58 0.71 9.75 -6.32
N SER A 59 0.05 9.87 -7.49
CA SER A 59 0.71 10.26 -8.74
C SER A 59 1.27 11.67 -8.65
N PHE A 60 0.46 12.62 -8.16
CA PHE A 60 0.89 13.99 -7.97
C PHE A 60 1.91 14.10 -6.82
N ASN A 61 1.66 13.47 -5.67
CA ASN A 61 2.53 13.53 -4.50
C ASN A 61 3.99 13.17 -4.81
N GLY A 62 4.21 12.17 -5.68
CA GLY A 62 5.56 11.76 -6.09
C GLY A 62 6.34 12.81 -6.89
N THR A 63 5.64 13.79 -7.47
CA THR A 63 6.22 14.84 -8.31
C THR A 63 6.45 16.16 -7.57
N ILE A 64 5.83 16.36 -6.39
CA ILE A 64 5.81 17.64 -5.68
C ILE A 64 7.22 18.19 -5.45
N LEU A 65 8.14 17.37 -4.93
CA LEU A 65 9.51 17.83 -4.61
C LEU A 65 10.34 18.17 -5.86
N LYS A 66 9.95 17.65 -7.04
CA LYS A 66 10.57 18.03 -8.33
C LYS A 66 9.94 19.28 -8.93
N ARG A 67 8.63 19.43 -8.73
CA ARG A 67 7.80 20.52 -9.27
C ARG A 67 7.79 21.77 -8.41
N THR A 68 8.29 21.73 -7.18
CA THR A 68 8.20 22.86 -6.24
C THR A 68 9.51 23.05 -5.48
N PRO A 69 9.75 24.24 -4.88
CA PRO A 69 10.96 24.47 -4.10
C PRO A 69 10.96 23.82 -2.70
N PHE A 70 9.88 23.14 -2.30
CA PHE A 70 9.82 22.42 -1.03
C PHE A 70 10.88 21.31 -0.97
N ARG A 71 11.48 21.12 0.20
CA ARG A 71 12.57 20.15 0.43
C ARG A 71 12.08 18.85 1.05
N GLN A 72 10.95 18.90 1.75
CA GLN A 72 10.36 17.73 2.40
C GLN A 72 8.85 17.71 2.21
N LEU A 73 8.31 16.50 2.04
CA LEU A 73 6.88 16.25 1.89
C LEU A 73 6.44 15.17 2.89
N HIS A 74 5.45 15.52 3.71
CA HIS A 74 4.71 14.57 4.52
C HIS A 74 3.24 14.50 4.07
N VAL A 75 2.75 13.29 3.83
CA VAL A 75 1.33 13.00 3.66
C VAL A 75 0.99 11.88 4.66
N PRO A 76 0.03 12.08 5.57
CA PRO A 76 -0.30 11.07 6.58
C PRO A 76 -1.00 9.86 5.95
N SER A 77 -1.12 8.75 6.69
CA SER A 77 -1.70 7.49 6.17
C SER A 77 -3.18 7.60 5.80
N ALA A 78 -3.91 8.47 6.51
CA ALA A 78 -5.31 8.82 6.29
C ALA A 78 -5.40 10.33 6.11
N PRO A 79 -5.05 10.88 4.93
CA PRO A 79 -5.03 12.33 4.74
C PRO A 79 -6.40 12.89 4.42
N ALA A 80 -7.39 12.06 4.07
CA ALA A 80 -8.74 12.51 3.73
C ALA A 80 -9.59 12.69 5.01
N ASP A 81 -10.91 12.72 4.84
CA ASP A 81 -11.85 12.95 5.95
C ASP A 81 -11.75 11.89 7.05
N ASP A 82 -11.26 10.70 6.71
CA ASP A 82 -10.94 9.63 7.67
C ASP A 82 -9.89 10.08 8.71
N GLY A 83 -8.95 10.94 8.32
CA GLY A 83 -7.95 11.53 9.22
C GLY A 83 -8.46 12.62 10.15
N ASN A 84 -9.64 13.19 9.90
CA ASN A 84 -10.12 14.35 10.68
C ASN A 84 -10.33 14.02 12.15
N ALA A 85 -10.70 12.78 12.48
CA ALA A 85 -10.82 12.33 13.87
C ALA A 85 -9.48 12.42 14.62
N ILE A 86 -8.38 12.06 13.95
CA ILE A 86 -7.02 12.17 14.52
C ILE A 86 -6.66 13.65 14.69
N GLY A 87 -6.90 14.47 13.66
CA GLY A 87 -6.63 15.92 13.72
C GLY A 87 -7.41 16.61 14.85
N ALA A 88 -8.69 16.30 15.02
CA ALA A 88 -9.53 16.84 16.08
C ALA A 88 -9.04 16.43 17.47
N ALA A 89 -8.65 15.17 17.66
CA ALA A 89 -8.08 14.69 18.91
C ALA A 89 -6.74 15.37 19.24
N LEU A 90 -5.84 15.51 18.25
CA LEU A 90 -4.57 16.21 18.42
C LEU A 90 -4.78 17.70 18.74
N MET A 91 -5.74 18.36 18.09
CA MET A 91 -6.06 19.75 18.34
C MET A 91 -6.61 19.95 19.77
N ALA A 92 -7.55 19.10 20.21
CA ALA A 92 -8.08 19.14 21.58
C ALA A 92 -6.96 18.88 22.60
N TRP A 93 -6.17 17.84 22.40
CA TRP A 93 -5.05 17.51 23.29
C TRP A 93 -4.04 18.65 23.38
N ARG A 94 -3.69 19.28 22.25
CA ARG A 94 -2.75 20.41 22.21
C ARG A 94 -3.28 21.65 22.93
N LYS A 95 -4.60 21.88 22.86
CA LYS A 95 -5.26 22.96 23.59
C LYS A 95 -5.19 22.74 25.11
N ASP A 96 -5.39 21.51 25.55
CA ASP A 96 -5.34 21.14 26.97
C ASP A 96 -3.90 21.06 27.51
N HIS A 97 -2.92 20.81 26.62
CA HIS A 97 -1.50 20.63 26.96
C HIS A 97 -0.58 21.52 26.09
N PRO A 98 -0.62 22.85 26.24
CA PRO A 98 0.13 23.79 25.40
C PRO A 98 1.66 23.64 25.52
N GLU A 99 2.15 23.22 26.68
CA GLU A 99 3.58 23.03 26.96
C GLU A 99 4.07 21.60 26.73
N ALA A 100 3.17 20.66 26.43
CA ALA A 100 3.60 19.28 26.19
C ALA A 100 4.48 19.21 24.94
N PRO A 101 5.57 18.43 24.95
CA PRO A 101 6.41 18.29 23.77
C PRO A 101 5.60 17.61 22.66
N LEU A 102 5.74 18.13 21.43
CA LEU A 102 5.21 17.43 20.26
C LEU A 102 6.05 16.18 20.02
N SER A 103 5.39 15.03 19.84
CA SER A 103 6.09 13.81 19.43
C SER A 103 6.74 14.02 18.06
N THR A 104 8.02 13.73 17.97
CA THR A 104 8.77 13.75 16.71
C THR A 104 8.74 12.40 15.99
N THR A 105 8.09 11.39 16.58
CA THR A 105 8.01 10.04 16.01
C THR A 105 6.97 10.02 14.89
N ALA A 106 7.34 9.54 13.71
CA ALA A 106 6.42 9.36 12.60
C ALA A 106 5.25 8.46 13.04
N ALA A 107 4.01 8.92 12.79
CA ALA A 107 2.80 8.20 13.19
C ALA A 107 2.79 6.78 12.61
N SER A 108 2.55 5.79 13.47
CA SER A 108 2.34 4.42 13.00
C SER A 108 1.01 4.35 12.25
N PRO A 109 0.94 3.69 11.07
CA PRO A 109 -0.34 3.45 10.44
C PRO A 109 -1.14 2.36 11.17
N TYR A 110 -0.53 1.57 12.05
CA TYR A 110 -1.14 0.41 12.71
C TYR A 110 -1.96 0.83 13.94
N LEU A 111 -2.95 1.70 13.74
CA LEU A 111 -3.82 2.25 14.80
C LEU A 111 -5.10 1.44 15.02
N GLY A 112 -5.43 0.53 14.10
CA GLY A 112 -6.61 -0.34 14.21
C GLY A 112 -6.49 -1.34 15.36
N SER A 113 -7.56 -2.11 15.57
CA SER A 113 -7.54 -3.23 16.51
C SER A 113 -6.60 -4.34 16.04
N GLU A 114 -6.09 -5.08 17.01
CA GLU A 114 -5.48 -6.37 16.79
C GLU A 114 -6.56 -7.45 16.71
N TYR A 115 -6.23 -8.59 16.09
CA TYR A 115 -7.17 -9.71 16.04
C TYR A 115 -7.35 -10.37 17.40
N SER A 116 -8.51 -10.99 17.61
CA SER A 116 -8.83 -11.68 18.85
C SER A 116 -8.02 -12.97 18.98
N GLN A 117 -7.27 -13.09 20.09
CA GLN A 117 -6.57 -14.32 20.43
C GLN A 117 -7.55 -15.47 20.69
N GLU A 118 -8.69 -15.20 21.32
CA GLU A 118 -9.74 -16.19 21.53
C GLU A 118 -10.28 -16.74 20.20
N THR A 119 -10.53 -15.86 19.22
CA THR A 119 -10.96 -16.28 17.88
C THR A 119 -9.87 -17.10 17.18
N LEU A 120 -8.59 -16.72 17.35
CA LEU A 120 -7.48 -17.49 16.81
C LEU A 120 -7.40 -18.90 17.41
N ASP A 121 -7.55 -19.01 18.73
CA ASP A 121 -7.54 -20.30 19.43
C ASP A 121 -8.73 -21.17 19.00
N HIS A 122 -9.92 -20.58 18.85
CA HIS A 122 -11.10 -21.25 18.31
C HIS A 122 -10.90 -21.71 16.87
N MET A 123 -10.32 -20.86 16.02
CA MET A 123 -9.97 -21.21 14.64
C MET A 123 -9.06 -22.43 14.61
N VAL A 124 -7.99 -22.44 15.41
CA VAL A 124 -7.02 -23.55 15.44
C VAL A 124 -7.67 -24.83 15.97
N ARG A 125 -8.46 -24.74 17.05
CA ARG A 125 -9.05 -25.91 17.71
C ARG A 125 -10.22 -26.53 16.93
N PHE A 126 -11.06 -25.70 16.30
CA PHE A 126 -12.34 -26.12 15.74
C PHE A 126 -12.45 -25.94 14.23
N GLY A 127 -11.50 -25.26 13.58
CA GLY A 127 -11.61 -24.92 12.16
C GLY A 127 -11.41 -26.08 11.17
N GLY A 128 -10.87 -27.22 11.62
CA GLY A 128 -10.77 -28.43 10.78
C GLY A 128 -9.84 -28.30 9.56
N PHE A 129 -8.87 -27.39 9.61
CA PHE A 129 -7.95 -27.13 8.50
C PHE A 129 -6.96 -28.28 8.29
N ARG A 130 -6.99 -28.90 7.11
CA ARG A 130 -6.12 -30.04 6.76
C ARG A 130 -4.64 -29.67 6.66
N LYS A 131 -4.33 -28.52 6.06
CA LYS A 131 -2.96 -28.01 5.87
C LYS A 131 -2.69 -26.78 6.74
N LEU A 132 -2.90 -26.92 8.04
CA LEU A 132 -2.54 -25.92 9.05
C LEU A 132 -1.15 -26.23 9.64
N ARG A 133 -0.26 -25.23 9.64
CA ARG A 133 1.05 -25.30 10.27
C ARG A 133 1.24 -24.14 11.25
N HIS A 134 1.75 -24.42 12.44
CA HIS A 134 2.17 -23.41 13.41
C HIS A 134 3.70 -23.24 13.32
N LEU A 135 4.15 -22.04 12.96
CA LEU A 135 5.55 -21.75 12.59
C LEU A 135 6.07 -20.52 13.37
N PRO A 136 6.12 -20.58 14.72
CA PRO A 136 6.56 -19.45 15.52
C PRO A 136 7.99 -19.05 15.16
N GLY A 137 8.18 -17.76 14.88
CA GLY A 137 9.50 -17.21 14.53
C GLY A 137 10.00 -17.55 13.12
N THR A 138 9.36 -18.45 12.37
CA THR A 138 9.81 -18.90 11.04
C THR A 138 8.72 -18.81 9.96
N VAL A 139 7.51 -18.36 10.31
CA VAL A 139 6.38 -18.21 9.37
C VAL A 139 6.70 -17.34 8.16
N HIS A 140 7.57 -16.34 8.34
CA HIS A 140 8.01 -15.43 7.28
C HIS A 140 8.88 -16.15 6.23
N GLU A 141 9.70 -17.12 6.64
CA GLU A 141 10.51 -17.93 5.71
C GLU A 141 9.61 -18.84 4.86
N ALA A 142 8.63 -19.50 5.50
CA ALA A 142 7.67 -20.35 4.80
C ALA A 142 6.79 -19.53 3.85
N ALA A 143 6.32 -18.35 4.27
CA ALA A 143 5.58 -17.46 3.40
C ALA A 143 6.42 -16.95 2.22
N ALA A 144 7.69 -16.60 2.44
CA ALA A 144 8.62 -16.23 1.36
C ALA A 144 8.82 -17.39 0.37
N GLU A 145 8.94 -18.62 0.85
CA GLU A 145 9.03 -19.80 -0.01
C GLU A 145 7.77 -19.97 -0.89
N LEU A 146 6.57 -19.83 -0.30
CA LEU A 146 5.33 -19.91 -1.06
C LEU A 146 5.19 -18.79 -2.11
N LEU A 147 5.67 -17.58 -1.80
CA LEU A 147 5.75 -16.49 -2.76
C LEU A 147 6.66 -16.87 -3.94
N VAL A 148 7.85 -17.42 -3.67
CA VAL A 148 8.79 -17.89 -4.72
C VAL A 148 8.19 -18.99 -5.58
N GLN A 149 7.34 -19.84 -5.01
CA GLN A 149 6.57 -20.86 -5.73
C GLN A 149 5.40 -20.28 -6.55
N GLY A 150 5.22 -18.95 -6.57
CA GLY A 150 4.18 -18.27 -7.35
C GLY A 150 2.78 -18.33 -6.71
N LYS A 151 2.69 -18.66 -5.41
CA LYS A 151 1.42 -18.57 -4.67
C LYS A 151 1.13 -17.12 -4.30
N ILE A 152 -0.15 -16.75 -4.36
CA ILE A 152 -0.66 -15.49 -3.83
C ILE A 152 -1.07 -15.76 -2.39
N ILE A 153 -0.53 -15.00 -1.44
CA ILE A 153 -0.75 -15.22 0.00
C ILE A 153 -1.57 -14.10 0.62
N GLY A 154 -2.52 -14.45 1.47
CA GLY A 154 -3.10 -13.52 2.44
C GLY A 154 -2.17 -13.39 3.64
N TRP A 155 -1.83 -12.18 4.04
CA TRP A 155 -0.93 -11.87 5.14
C TRP A 155 -1.64 -10.99 6.16
N PHE A 156 -1.91 -11.58 7.33
CA PHE A 156 -2.74 -11.01 8.37
C PHE A 156 -1.98 -10.99 9.71
N GLN A 157 -1.50 -9.82 10.12
CA GLN A 157 -0.58 -9.66 11.25
C GLN A 157 -0.97 -8.49 12.14
N GLY A 158 -0.79 -8.63 13.45
CA GLY A 158 -0.94 -7.55 14.44
C GLY A 158 -2.13 -6.61 14.25
N ARG A 159 -1.91 -5.34 14.62
CA ARG A 159 -2.90 -4.26 14.50
C ARG A 159 -3.15 -3.86 13.05
N ALA A 160 -4.42 -3.70 12.68
CA ALA A 160 -4.79 -3.26 11.34
C ALA A 160 -4.29 -1.83 11.01
N GLU A 161 -3.99 -1.59 9.74
CA GLU A 161 -3.68 -0.28 9.19
C GLU A 161 -4.89 0.67 9.27
N PHE A 162 -4.62 1.95 9.50
CA PHE A 162 -5.59 3.04 9.41
C PHE A 162 -5.35 3.85 8.13
N GLY A 163 -6.41 3.99 7.33
CA GLY A 163 -6.38 4.60 6.01
C GLY A 163 -6.66 3.57 4.90
N PRO A 164 -6.61 3.99 3.62
CA PRO A 164 -7.11 3.19 2.50
C PRO A 164 -6.11 2.17 1.93
N ARG A 165 -4.94 1.98 2.58
CA ARG A 165 -3.83 1.18 2.07
C ARG A 165 -3.49 0.04 3.02
N ALA A 166 -3.28 -1.15 2.46
CA ALA A 166 -2.61 -2.21 3.20
C ALA A 166 -1.10 -2.02 3.14
N LEU A 167 -0.46 -2.08 4.29
CA LEU A 167 0.93 -1.73 4.53
C LEU A 167 1.64 -2.86 5.29
N GLY A 168 1.29 -4.11 5.00
CA GLY A 168 1.97 -5.30 5.55
C GLY A 168 1.29 -5.96 6.74
N ASN A 169 0.09 -5.53 7.17
CA ASN A 169 -0.66 -6.18 8.26
C ASN A 169 -2.01 -6.76 7.79
N ARG A 170 -2.64 -6.20 6.76
CA ARG A 170 -3.84 -6.76 6.10
C ARG A 170 -3.64 -6.79 4.59
N SER A 171 -2.67 -7.59 4.14
CA SER A 171 -2.14 -7.53 2.78
C SER A 171 -2.35 -8.83 2.00
N ILE A 172 -2.59 -8.71 0.69
CA ILE A 172 -2.38 -9.80 -0.26
C ILE A 172 -1.02 -9.59 -0.89
N LEU A 173 -0.17 -10.61 -0.83
CA LEU A 173 1.21 -10.54 -1.29
C LEU A 173 1.45 -11.53 -2.44
N ALA A 174 2.34 -11.13 -3.35
CA ALA A 174 2.74 -11.97 -4.47
C ALA A 174 4.18 -11.68 -4.91
N ASP A 175 4.75 -12.60 -5.69
CA ASP A 175 6.05 -12.42 -6.33
C ASP A 175 5.96 -11.35 -7.45
N PRO A 176 6.76 -10.27 -7.39
CA PRO A 176 6.70 -9.21 -8.39
C PRO A 176 7.45 -9.53 -9.70
N ARG A 177 8.22 -10.63 -9.75
CA ARG A 177 9.14 -10.95 -10.87
C ARG A 177 8.40 -11.46 -12.12
N PRO A 178 7.36 -12.31 -12.03
CA PRO A 178 6.65 -12.77 -13.22
C PRO A 178 5.70 -11.68 -13.74
N PRO A 179 5.78 -11.27 -15.02
CA PRO A 179 4.93 -10.21 -15.57
C PRO A 179 3.44 -10.54 -15.52
N GLU A 180 3.08 -11.81 -15.64
CA GLU A 180 1.71 -12.32 -15.60
C GLU A 180 1.08 -12.31 -14.20
N MET A 181 1.86 -12.07 -13.14
CA MET A 181 1.34 -12.08 -11.77
C MET A 181 0.25 -11.03 -11.55
N LYS A 182 0.37 -9.88 -12.23
CA LYS A 182 -0.66 -8.83 -12.20
C LYS A 182 -2.00 -9.36 -12.71
N ASP A 183 -1.99 -10.06 -13.84
CA ASP A 183 -3.19 -10.59 -14.46
C ASP A 183 -3.77 -11.71 -13.60
N LYS A 184 -2.91 -12.60 -13.09
CA LYS A 184 -3.29 -13.67 -12.15
C LYS A 184 -4.01 -13.14 -10.90
N ILE A 185 -3.52 -12.07 -10.27
CA ILE A 185 -4.20 -11.46 -9.10
C ILE A 185 -5.53 -10.82 -9.51
N ASN A 186 -5.57 -10.14 -10.65
CA ASN A 186 -6.79 -9.52 -11.15
C ASN A 186 -7.87 -10.55 -11.47
N GLU A 187 -7.52 -11.70 -12.06
CA GLU A 187 -8.45 -12.77 -12.40
C GLU A 187 -8.89 -13.59 -11.18
N LEU A 188 -7.94 -13.98 -10.32
CA LEU A 188 -8.21 -14.95 -9.27
C LEU A 188 -8.74 -14.33 -7.97
N VAL A 189 -8.43 -13.05 -7.72
CA VAL A 189 -8.67 -12.45 -6.41
C VAL A 189 -9.43 -11.13 -6.50
N LYS A 190 -8.99 -10.23 -7.39
CA LYS A 190 -9.50 -8.85 -7.39
C LYS A 190 -10.70 -8.63 -8.29
N PHE A 191 -10.87 -9.41 -9.35
CA PHE A 191 -11.92 -9.25 -10.36
C PHE A 191 -12.05 -7.79 -10.85
N ARG A 192 -10.92 -7.11 -11.06
CA ARG A 192 -10.85 -5.68 -11.39
C ARG A 192 -10.14 -5.43 -12.71
N GLU A 193 -10.26 -4.22 -13.22
CA GLU A 193 -9.76 -3.84 -14.54
C GLU A 193 -8.23 -3.94 -14.63
N ALA A 194 -7.73 -4.38 -15.80
CA ALA A 194 -6.31 -4.64 -16.04
C ALA A 194 -5.42 -3.39 -15.91
N TYR A 195 -5.95 -2.18 -16.09
CA TYR A 195 -5.16 -0.95 -15.96
C TYR A 195 -4.82 -0.60 -14.50
N ARG A 196 -5.47 -1.19 -13.49
CA ARG A 196 -5.18 -0.88 -12.08
C ARG A 196 -3.85 -1.48 -11.65
N PRO A 197 -2.87 -0.67 -11.24
CA PRO A 197 -1.56 -1.18 -10.86
C PRO A 197 -1.56 -1.80 -9.45
N PHE A 198 -0.50 -2.54 -9.17
CA PHE A 198 -0.15 -3.02 -7.83
C PHE A 198 1.07 -2.27 -7.30
N ALA A 199 1.26 -2.32 -5.97
CA ALA A 199 2.28 -1.53 -5.30
C ALA A 199 3.50 -2.38 -4.94
N PRO A 200 4.74 -1.88 -5.18
CA PRO A 200 5.95 -2.49 -4.65
C PRO A 200 6.15 -2.14 -3.16
N SER A 201 6.39 -3.14 -2.32
CA SER A 201 6.94 -2.97 -0.98
C SER A 201 8.42 -3.36 -0.99
N ILE A 202 9.32 -2.42 -0.73
CA ILE A 202 10.79 -2.59 -0.82
C ILE A 202 11.46 -2.41 0.53
N LEU A 203 12.52 -3.19 0.79
CA LEU A 203 13.47 -2.90 1.88
C LEU A 203 14.16 -1.56 1.65
N HIS A 204 14.14 -0.70 2.67
CA HIS A 204 14.59 0.69 2.57
C HIS A 204 16.00 0.85 1.99
N GLU A 205 16.95 0.05 2.45
CA GLU A 205 18.36 0.07 2.07
C GLU A 205 18.58 -0.21 0.57
N HIS A 206 17.63 -0.87 -0.08
CA HIS A 206 17.66 -1.15 -1.52
C HIS A 206 16.86 -0.13 -2.36
N GLY A 207 16.09 0.74 -1.71
CA GLY A 207 15.27 1.78 -2.34
C GLY A 207 16.00 2.62 -3.40
N PRO A 208 17.14 3.26 -3.08
CA PRO A 208 17.90 4.10 -4.01
C PRO A 208 18.37 3.40 -5.29
N ALA A 209 18.59 2.08 -5.21
CA ALA A 209 19.01 1.26 -6.34
C ALA A 209 17.85 0.86 -7.27
N TYR A 210 16.59 0.97 -6.81
CA TYR A 210 15.40 0.62 -7.59
C TYR A 210 14.62 1.82 -8.11
N PHE A 211 14.66 2.95 -7.39
CA PHE A 211 13.87 4.14 -7.70
C PHE A 211 14.76 5.36 -7.93
N GLU A 212 14.39 6.17 -8.92
CA GLU A 212 15.00 7.48 -9.15
C GLU A 212 14.61 8.43 -8.03
N GLU A 213 15.57 9.22 -7.52
CA GLU A 213 15.35 10.17 -6.43
C GLU A 213 14.53 9.56 -5.29
N TYR A 214 15.00 8.40 -4.82
CA TYR A 214 14.29 7.62 -3.83
C TYR A 214 13.90 8.48 -2.62
N GLN A 215 12.61 8.45 -2.33
CA GLN A 215 12.00 9.09 -1.17
C GLN A 215 11.40 7.99 -0.32
N GLU A 216 11.65 8.04 0.99
CA GLU A 216 10.96 7.16 1.91
C GLU A 216 9.45 7.40 1.83
N THR A 217 8.71 6.30 1.70
CA THR A 217 7.25 6.35 1.63
C THR A 217 6.67 5.25 2.50
N ARG A 218 6.20 5.66 3.68
CA ARG A 218 5.71 4.72 4.69
C ARG A 218 4.30 4.21 4.38
N TYR A 219 3.48 5.00 3.66
CA TYR A 219 2.04 4.79 3.56
C TYR A 219 1.54 4.53 2.14
N MET A 220 2.44 4.22 1.18
CA MET A 220 2.08 4.15 -0.25
C MET A 220 1.45 5.46 -0.76
N GLU A 221 1.89 6.58 -0.20
CA GLU A 221 1.31 7.89 -0.43
C GLU A 221 1.88 8.60 -1.66
N ARG A 222 2.91 8.05 -2.31
CA ARG A 222 3.53 8.61 -3.51
C ARG A 222 3.99 7.54 -4.50
N THR A 223 3.97 7.87 -5.79
CA THR A 223 4.58 7.05 -6.84
C THR A 223 5.96 7.56 -7.17
N LEU A 224 6.94 6.67 -7.27
CA LEU A 224 8.29 7.02 -7.72
C LEU A 224 8.59 6.33 -9.05
N LYS A 225 9.49 6.93 -9.83
CA LYS A 225 9.94 6.34 -11.09
C LYS A 225 10.91 5.20 -10.80
N VAL A 226 10.61 4.03 -11.34
CA VAL A 226 11.44 2.83 -11.26
C VAL A 226 12.55 2.97 -12.29
N ARG A 227 13.79 2.66 -11.87
CA ARG A 227 14.92 2.69 -12.79
C ARG A 227 14.74 1.64 -13.90
N PRO A 228 15.03 1.97 -15.17
CA PRO A 228 14.73 1.08 -16.31
C PRO A 228 15.31 -0.33 -16.17
N GLU A 229 16.51 -0.48 -15.61
CA GLU A 229 17.18 -1.75 -15.38
C GLU A 229 16.49 -2.62 -14.33
N MET A 230 15.79 -1.99 -13.37
CA MET A 230 15.05 -2.69 -12.31
C MET A 230 13.61 -2.97 -12.72
N ALA A 231 13.02 -2.19 -13.62
CA ALA A 231 11.66 -2.40 -14.11
C ALA A 231 11.45 -3.83 -14.67
N ARG A 232 12.47 -4.39 -15.34
CA ARG A 232 12.45 -5.78 -15.86
C ARG A 232 12.55 -6.84 -14.77
N LYS A 233 13.07 -6.51 -13.59
CA LYS A 233 13.19 -7.45 -12.46
C LYS A 233 11.91 -7.57 -11.65
N ILE A 234 11.06 -6.53 -11.67
CA ILE A 234 9.82 -6.45 -10.88
C ILE A 234 8.62 -6.02 -11.73
N PRO A 235 8.39 -6.60 -12.92
CA PRO A 235 7.40 -6.09 -13.88
C PRO A 235 5.97 -6.04 -13.34
N ALA A 236 5.59 -6.91 -12.39
CA ALA A 236 4.21 -6.96 -11.89
C ALA A 236 3.79 -5.76 -11.04
N VAL A 237 4.74 -4.93 -10.60
CA VAL A 237 4.53 -3.74 -9.75
C VAL A 237 4.96 -2.44 -10.42
N VAL A 238 5.27 -2.49 -11.72
CA VAL A 238 5.68 -1.35 -12.53
C VAL A 238 4.52 -0.92 -13.43
N HIS A 239 4.20 0.35 -13.41
CA HIS A 239 3.18 0.96 -14.26
C HIS A 239 3.72 1.14 -15.68
N VAL A 240 2.81 1.39 -16.63
CA VAL A 240 3.17 1.61 -18.05
C VAL A 240 4.11 2.81 -18.26
N ASP A 241 4.05 3.81 -17.39
CA ASP A 241 4.91 5.00 -17.38
C ASP A 241 6.20 4.81 -16.56
N CYS A 242 6.54 3.55 -16.23
CA CYS A 242 7.67 3.15 -15.40
C CYS A 242 7.61 3.70 -13.96
N THR A 243 6.45 4.07 -13.43
CA THR A 243 6.29 4.42 -12.02
C THR A 243 5.84 3.21 -11.18
N GLY A 244 6.00 3.30 -9.86
CA GLY A 244 5.44 2.34 -8.91
C GLY A 244 5.00 3.06 -7.64
N ARG A 245 3.81 2.73 -7.13
CA ARG A 245 3.32 3.29 -5.85
C ARG A 245 3.97 2.60 -4.67
N LEU A 246 5.11 3.13 -4.27
CA LEU A 246 6.05 2.47 -3.40
C LEU A 246 5.61 2.44 -1.94
N GLN A 247 5.88 1.32 -1.25
CA GLN A 247 5.98 1.26 0.20
C GLN A 247 7.42 0.97 0.59
N THR A 248 7.99 1.80 1.44
CA THR A 248 9.26 1.55 2.12
C THR A 248 9.03 0.70 3.35
N VAL A 249 9.81 -0.37 3.47
CA VAL A 249 9.78 -1.31 4.59
C VAL A 249 11.06 -1.14 5.40
N LYS A 250 10.89 -0.86 6.69
CA LYS A 250 11.96 -0.75 7.68
C LYS A 250 11.63 -1.63 8.88
N ARG A 251 12.66 -2.24 9.49
CA ARG A 251 12.47 -3.13 10.64
C ARG A 251 11.80 -2.42 11.80
N GLU A 252 12.18 -1.18 12.08
CA GLU A 252 11.61 -0.36 13.16
C GLU A 252 10.15 0.06 12.92
N TRP A 253 9.65 -0.05 11.68
CA TRP A 253 8.24 0.25 11.38
C TRP A 253 7.36 -0.98 11.43
N ASN A 254 7.85 -2.11 10.92
CA ASN A 254 7.13 -3.38 10.93
C ASN A 254 8.11 -4.54 10.80
N GLU A 255 8.51 -5.10 11.94
CA GLU A 255 9.51 -6.16 12.00
C GLU A 255 9.05 -7.45 11.28
N ARG A 256 7.79 -7.87 11.46
CA ARG A 256 7.27 -9.10 10.84
C ARG A 256 7.21 -8.98 9.32
N PHE A 257 6.75 -7.84 8.81
CA PHE A 257 6.71 -7.60 7.37
C PHE A 257 8.11 -7.44 6.79
N HIS A 258 9.02 -6.74 7.49
CA HIS A 258 10.43 -6.66 7.10
C HIS A 258 11.09 -8.04 7.01
N ALA A 259 10.88 -8.92 7.99
CA ALA A 259 11.41 -10.28 7.99
C ALA A 259 10.93 -11.09 6.78
N LEU A 260 9.65 -10.95 6.40
CA LEU A 260 9.12 -11.59 5.18
C LEU A 260 9.79 -11.08 3.91
N VAL A 261 9.91 -9.76 3.74
CA VAL A 261 10.55 -9.18 2.55
C VAL A 261 12.04 -9.52 2.51
N SER A 262 12.71 -9.59 3.66
CA SER A 262 14.10 -10.01 3.79
C SER A 262 14.29 -11.48 3.39
N ALA A 263 13.46 -12.39 3.92
CA ALA A 263 13.52 -13.80 3.53
C ALA A 263 13.21 -14.01 2.03
N PHE A 264 12.30 -13.21 1.46
CA PHE A 264 12.07 -13.22 0.01
C PHE A 264 13.28 -12.71 -0.77
N HIS A 265 13.93 -11.64 -0.29
CA HIS A 265 15.14 -11.08 -0.87
C HIS A 265 16.28 -12.11 -0.88
N GLU A 266 16.57 -12.75 0.25
CA GLU A 266 17.62 -13.76 0.38
C GLU A 266 17.44 -14.92 -0.61
N ARG A 267 16.19 -15.31 -0.87
CA ARG A 267 15.85 -16.41 -1.79
C ARG A 267 15.89 -16.04 -3.26
N THR A 268 15.74 -14.76 -3.60
CA THR A 268 15.48 -14.33 -4.99
C THR A 268 16.47 -13.29 -5.53
N GLY A 269 17.23 -12.64 -4.67
CA GLY A 269 18.00 -11.43 -4.99
C GLY A 269 17.11 -10.21 -5.30
N VAL A 270 15.80 -10.27 -5.04
CA VAL A 270 14.86 -9.16 -5.26
C VAL A 270 14.29 -8.66 -3.93
N PRO A 271 14.61 -7.44 -3.48
CA PRO A 271 14.21 -6.91 -2.18
C PRO A 271 12.80 -6.31 -2.17
N VAL A 272 11.93 -6.79 -3.07
CA VAL A 272 10.60 -6.24 -3.34
C VAL A 272 9.58 -7.36 -3.30
N VAL A 273 8.43 -7.11 -2.66
CA VAL A 273 7.23 -7.93 -2.82
C VAL A 273 6.09 -7.09 -3.38
N LEU A 274 5.20 -7.71 -4.16
CA LEU A 274 3.94 -7.08 -4.54
C LEU A 274 3.03 -7.05 -3.33
N ASN A 275 2.48 -5.87 -3.00
CA ASN A 275 1.52 -5.69 -1.93
C ASN A 275 0.22 -5.04 -2.45
N THR A 276 -0.92 -5.62 -2.11
CA THR A 276 -2.24 -5.02 -2.31
C THR A 276 -3.15 -5.23 -1.11
N SER A 277 -4.19 -4.41 -0.99
CA SER A 277 -5.24 -4.54 0.04
C SER A 277 -5.73 -5.97 0.19
N PHE A 278 -5.90 -6.49 1.41
CA PHE A 278 -6.52 -7.79 1.59
C PHE A 278 -8.04 -7.66 1.58
N ASN A 279 -8.63 -7.80 0.40
CA ASN A 279 -10.06 -7.73 0.13
C ASN A 279 -10.38 -8.27 -1.29
N VAL A 280 -11.66 -8.46 -1.58
CA VAL A 280 -12.19 -8.62 -2.95
C VAL A 280 -12.84 -7.31 -3.40
N MET A 281 -13.15 -7.17 -4.70
CA MET A 281 -13.81 -5.97 -5.22
C MET A 281 -15.12 -5.67 -4.49
N GLY A 282 -15.33 -4.40 -4.16
CA GLY A 282 -16.55 -3.93 -3.49
C GLY A 282 -16.59 -4.17 -1.97
N LYS A 283 -15.53 -4.75 -1.38
CA LYS A 283 -15.43 -4.97 0.08
C LYS A 283 -14.30 -4.13 0.70
N PRO A 284 -14.43 -3.71 1.98
CA PRO A 284 -13.33 -3.08 2.71
C PRO A 284 -12.17 -4.07 2.93
N ILE A 285 -11.03 -3.55 3.39
CA ILE A 285 -9.90 -4.38 3.85
C ILE A 285 -10.39 -5.27 5.00
N VAL A 286 -10.03 -6.56 4.98
CA VAL A 286 -10.39 -7.52 6.03
C VAL A 286 -9.91 -7.01 7.38
N HIS A 287 -10.75 -7.16 8.41
CA HIS A 287 -10.43 -6.66 9.75
C HIS A 287 -10.29 -7.79 10.76
N SER A 288 -11.24 -8.72 10.79
CA SER A 288 -11.25 -9.87 11.69
C SER A 288 -10.64 -11.14 11.07
N ILE A 289 -10.42 -12.17 11.90
CA ILE A 289 -9.94 -13.48 11.42
C ILE A 289 -10.99 -14.12 10.52
N GLU A 290 -12.26 -13.96 10.86
CA GLU A 290 -13.41 -14.43 10.10
C GLU A 290 -13.46 -13.78 8.71
N ASP A 291 -13.22 -12.46 8.61
CA ASP A 291 -13.11 -11.76 7.33
C ASP A 291 -11.97 -12.32 6.47
N ALA A 292 -10.81 -12.56 7.09
CA ALA A 292 -9.63 -13.10 6.42
C ALA A 292 -9.87 -14.53 5.92
N LEU A 293 -10.49 -15.39 6.73
CA LEU A 293 -10.87 -16.75 6.36
C LEU A 293 -11.92 -16.75 5.25
N ALA A 294 -12.97 -15.94 5.38
CA ALA A 294 -14.00 -15.82 4.35
C ALA A 294 -13.40 -15.39 3.02
N THR A 295 -12.55 -14.36 3.03
CA THR A 295 -11.85 -13.88 1.83
C THR A 295 -10.89 -14.93 1.28
N PHE A 296 -10.15 -15.62 2.14
CA PHE A 296 -9.24 -16.70 1.74
C PHE A 296 -9.96 -17.83 1.02
N TYR A 297 -11.06 -18.35 1.57
CA TYR A 297 -11.78 -19.47 0.97
C TYR A 297 -12.59 -19.08 -0.27
N THR A 298 -13.06 -17.83 -0.38
CA THR A 298 -13.88 -17.34 -1.50
C THR A 298 -13.09 -16.68 -2.63
N SER A 299 -11.76 -16.62 -2.53
CA SER A 299 -10.87 -16.08 -3.57
C SER A 299 -9.80 -17.09 -4.00
N GLY A 300 -9.03 -16.80 -5.04
CA GLY A 300 -7.93 -17.65 -5.51
C GLY A 300 -6.62 -17.52 -4.72
N LEU A 301 -6.66 -17.10 -3.45
CA LEU A 301 -5.49 -17.13 -2.58
C LEU A 301 -5.04 -18.57 -2.34
N GLY A 302 -3.73 -18.81 -2.47
CA GLY A 302 -3.12 -20.14 -2.32
C GLY A 302 -2.75 -20.47 -0.87
N ALA A 303 -2.49 -19.44 -0.06
CA ALA A 303 -2.25 -19.59 1.38
C ALA A 303 -2.73 -18.36 2.16
N LEU A 304 -2.97 -18.54 3.46
CA LEU A 304 -3.29 -17.50 4.43
C LEU A 304 -2.37 -17.63 5.63
N VAL A 305 -1.76 -16.52 6.03
CA VAL A 305 -0.99 -16.42 7.27
C VAL A 305 -1.73 -15.52 8.24
N ILE A 306 -2.02 -16.04 9.44
CA ILE A 306 -2.57 -15.29 10.58
C ILE A 306 -1.62 -15.47 11.76
N GLY A 307 -0.95 -14.39 12.17
CA GLY A 307 0.10 -14.50 13.19
C GLY A 307 1.18 -15.48 12.74
N ASP A 308 1.42 -16.51 13.56
CA ASP A 308 2.37 -17.59 13.30
C ASP A 308 1.75 -18.85 12.66
N TYR A 309 0.47 -18.79 12.29
CA TYR A 309 -0.23 -19.89 11.66
C TYR A 309 -0.31 -19.70 10.15
N LEU A 310 0.02 -20.76 9.42
CA LEU A 310 -0.05 -20.84 7.97
C LEU A 310 -1.09 -21.89 7.56
N ILE A 311 -2.04 -21.48 6.73
CA ILE A 311 -3.11 -22.32 6.17
C ILE A 311 -2.92 -22.36 4.66
N GLU A 312 -2.90 -23.55 4.08
CA GLU A 312 -2.86 -23.74 2.63
C GLU A 312 -4.15 -24.39 2.13
N LYS A 313 -4.53 -24.09 0.88
CA LYS A 313 -5.62 -24.82 0.21
C LYS A 313 -5.14 -26.21 -0.22
N ASP A 314 -6.10 -27.13 -0.33
CA ASP A 314 -5.86 -28.46 -0.87
C ASP A 314 -5.41 -28.40 -2.33
#